data_AF-A0AAW1ZUR1-F1
#
_entry.id   AF-A0AAW1ZUR1-F1
#
_cell.length_a   1.000
_cell.length_b   1.000
_cell.length_c   1.000
_cell.angle_alpha   90.00
_cell.angle_beta   90.00
_cell.angle_gamma   90.00
#
_symmetry.space_group_name_H-M   'P 1'
#
loop_
_entity.id
_entity.type
_entity.pdbx_description
1 polymer ?
#
loop_
_entity_poly.entity_id
_entity_poly.type
_entity_poly.pdbx_seq_one_letter_code
_entity_poly.pdbx_strand_id
1 'polypeptide(L)'
;MCPAWIVNISKHLRTVHEVANEKQRGLLAQLGRHRVRLANLVCPLCGKLVKYPESHLEKGHRGMSESSRSATVRSLERSVTAGKLKILRDSEPAIPLVPDFSQHEAPPNVQLPRVMAVPPQEAASPPTAAEELTLMQI
;
A
#
# COMPACT_ATOMS: atom_id res chain seq x y z
N MET A 1 3.98 -10.66 1.06
CA MET A 1 2.81 -11.36 0.47
C MET A 1 1.71 -11.40 1.52
N CYS A 2 0.45 -11.61 1.13
CA CYS A 2 -0.62 -11.82 2.10
C CYS A 2 -0.38 -13.14 2.85
N PRO A 3 -0.42 -13.19 4.20
CA PRO A 3 -0.12 -14.39 4.98
C PRO A 3 -1.30 -15.37 5.13
N ALA A 4 -2.48 -15.01 4.59
CA ALA A 4 -3.69 -15.83 4.73
C ALA A 4 -3.61 -17.16 3.95
N TRP A 5 -4.31 -18.18 4.44
CA TRP A 5 -4.54 -19.43 3.69
C TRP A 5 -5.61 -19.23 2.62
N ILE A 6 -5.20 -19.12 1.35
CA ILE A 6 -6.08 -18.70 0.25
C ILE A 6 -6.56 -19.90 -0.57
N VAL A 7 -7.74 -20.44 -0.24
CA VAL A 7 -8.41 -21.49 -1.03
C VAL A 7 -8.92 -20.94 -2.38
N ASN A 8 -9.40 -19.69 -2.41
CA ASN A 8 -9.91 -19.05 -3.62
C ASN A 8 -9.38 -17.61 -3.74
N ILE A 9 -8.36 -17.44 -4.59
CA ILE A 9 -7.68 -16.16 -4.83
C ILE A 9 -8.66 -15.09 -5.33
N SER A 10 -9.60 -15.42 -6.23
CA SER A 10 -10.57 -14.44 -6.75
C SER A 10 -11.56 -13.95 -5.68
N LYS A 11 -11.98 -14.81 -4.75
CA LYS A 11 -12.80 -14.39 -3.60
C LYS A 11 -11.97 -13.54 -2.63
N HIS A 12 -10.77 -14.00 -2.27
CA HIS A 12 -9.86 -13.31 -1.36
C HIS A 12 -9.49 -11.90 -1.85
N LEU A 13 -9.16 -11.74 -3.14
CA LEU A 13 -8.88 -10.43 -3.75
C LEU A 13 -10.09 -9.47 -3.68
N ARG A 14 -11.32 -9.98 -3.71
CA ARG A 14 -12.54 -9.17 -3.56
C ARG A 14 -12.82 -8.80 -2.09
N THR A 15 -12.55 -9.71 -1.14
CA THR A 15 -13.00 -9.56 0.27
C THR A 15 -11.92 -9.12 1.27
N VAL A 16 -10.63 -9.18 0.91
CA VAL A 16 -9.50 -8.80 1.79
C VAL A 16 -8.63 -7.70 1.16
N HIS A 17 -8.69 -7.57 -0.17
CA HIS A 17 -7.96 -6.54 -0.92
C HIS A 17 -8.88 -5.66 -1.79
N GLU A 18 -10.19 -5.79 -1.60
CA GLU A 18 -11.26 -4.93 -2.17
C GLU A 18 -11.15 -4.65 -3.68
N VAL A 19 -10.54 -5.56 -4.44
CA VAL A 19 -10.33 -5.42 -5.88
C VAL A 19 -11.67 -5.60 -6.59
N ALA A 20 -12.42 -4.51 -6.73
CA ALA A 20 -13.75 -4.47 -7.34
C ALA A 20 -13.73 -4.81 -8.85
N ASN A 21 -12.67 -4.38 -9.55
CA ASN A 21 -12.51 -4.60 -10.99
C ASN A 21 -12.19 -6.08 -11.32
N GLU A 22 -13.04 -6.71 -12.14
CA GLU A 22 -12.92 -8.12 -12.55
C GLU A 22 -11.65 -8.40 -13.35
N LYS A 23 -11.29 -7.51 -14.28
CA LYS A 23 -10.10 -7.65 -15.14
C LYS A 23 -8.83 -7.65 -14.29
N GLN A 24 -8.76 -6.75 -13.31
CA GLN A 24 -7.66 -6.67 -12.34
C GLN A 24 -7.59 -7.93 -11.45
N ARG A 25 -8.73 -8.41 -10.91
CA ARG A 25 -8.78 -9.69 -10.17
C ARG A 25 -8.29 -10.86 -11.03
N GLY A 26 -8.69 -10.93 -12.30
CA GLY A 26 -8.30 -11.99 -13.22
C GLY A 26 -6.79 -12.05 -13.45
N LEU A 27 -6.13 -10.91 -13.64
CA LEU A 27 -4.68 -10.82 -13.78
C LEU A 27 -3.94 -11.23 -12.49
N LEU A 28 -4.39 -10.73 -11.34
CA LEU A 28 -3.79 -11.08 -10.04
C LEU A 28 -3.99 -12.57 -9.70
N ALA A 29 -5.13 -13.15 -10.08
CA ALA A 29 -5.40 -14.59 -9.93
C ALA A 29 -4.59 -15.47 -10.91
N GLN A 30 -4.21 -14.97 -12.09
CA GLN A 30 -3.25 -15.65 -12.97
C GLN A 30 -1.84 -15.63 -12.39
N LEU A 31 -1.40 -14.47 -11.87
CA LEU A 31 -0.10 -14.31 -11.20
C LEU A 31 0.03 -15.20 -9.96
N GLY A 32 -0.98 -15.21 -9.08
CA GLY A 32 -1.02 -16.07 -7.89
C GLY A 32 -1.14 -17.58 -8.18
N ARG A 33 -1.28 -17.98 -9.45
CA ARG A 33 -1.36 -19.38 -9.89
C ARG A 33 -0.19 -19.79 -10.81
N HIS A 34 0.79 -18.92 -11.04
CA HIS A 34 1.86 -19.11 -12.03
C HIS A 34 1.33 -19.49 -13.43
N ARG A 35 0.25 -18.81 -13.87
CA ARG A 35 -0.38 -19.01 -15.20
C ARG A 35 -0.31 -17.76 -16.07
N VAL A 36 0.69 -16.90 -15.85
CA VAL A 36 0.89 -15.70 -16.68
C VAL A 36 1.49 -16.11 -18.02
N ARG A 37 0.82 -15.82 -19.13
CA ARG A 37 1.41 -16.02 -20.47
C ARG A 37 2.60 -15.07 -20.67
N LEU A 38 3.81 -15.62 -20.61
CA LEU A 38 5.08 -14.96 -20.93
C LEU A 38 5.45 -15.27 -22.38
N ALA A 39 5.37 -14.28 -23.26
CA ALA A 39 5.78 -14.38 -24.66
C ALA A 39 6.25 -13.01 -25.17
N ASN A 40 7.16 -13.03 -26.15
CA ASN A 40 7.73 -11.83 -26.78
C ASN A 40 8.32 -10.83 -25.76
N LEU A 41 9.03 -11.35 -24.75
CA LEU A 41 9.68 -10.55 -23.72
C LEU A 41 11.17 -10.38 -24.03
N VAL A 42 11.78 -9.29 -23.58
CA VAL A 42 13.25 -9.16 -23.60
C VAL A 42 13.83 -9.87 -22.38
N CYS A 43 14.83 -10.74 -22.59
CA CYS A 43 15.51 -11.42 -21.48
C CYS A 43 16.40 -10.41 -20.72
N PRO A 44 16.21 -10.23 -19.39
CA PRO A 44 16.96 -9.25 -18.60
C PRO A 44 18.45 -9.61 -18.42
N LEU A 45 18.86 -10.82 -18.79
CA LEU A 45 20.25 -11.30 -18.64
C LEU A 45 21.08 -11.19 -19.93
N CYS A 46 20.45 -11.05 -21.10
CA CYS A 46 21.15 -11.02 -22.38
C CYS A 46 20.54 -10.15 -23.48
N GLY A 47 19.47 -9.39 -23.19
CA GLY A 47 18.84 -8.45 -24.13
C GLY A 47 18.09 -9.10 -25.31
N LYS A 48 18.08 -10.43 -25.43
CA LYS A 48 17.45 -11.14 -26.55
C LYS A 48 15.93 -11.23 -26.36
N LEU A 49 15.18 -11.05 -27.45
CA LEU A 49 13.73 -11.31 -27.48
C LEU A 49 13.47 -12.82 -27.34
N VAL A 50 12.61 -13.21 -26.41
CA VAL A 50 12.34 -14.62 -26.07
C VAL A 50 10.84 -14.93 -26.07
N LYS A 51 10.48 -16.01 -26.77
CA LYS A 51 9.11 -16.55 -26.85
C LYS A 51 8.77 -17.47 -25.69
N TYR A 52 9.76 -18.18 -25.14
CA TYR A 52 9.62 -19.12 -24.02
C TYR A 52 10.76 -18.90 -23.01
N PRO A 53 10.57 -18.09 -21.94
CA PRO A 53 11.68 -17.69 -21.07
C PRO A 53 12.27 -18.85 -20.27
N GLU A 54 11.48 -19.84 -19.86
CA GLU A 54 11.96 -21.00 -19.08
C GLU A 54 13.03 -21.80 -19.83
N SER A 55 12.70 -22.32 -21.02
CA SER A 55 13.66 -23.09 -21.81
C SER A 55 14.78 -22.23 -22.42
N HIS A 56 14.57 -20.91 -22.55
CA HIS A 56 15.66 -19.97 -22.85
C HIS A 56 16.68 -19.88 -21.70
N LEU A 57 16.22 -19.72 -20.45
CA LEU A 57 17.11 -19.65 -19.28
C LEU A 57 17.84 -20.98 -19.07
N GLU A 58 17.13 -22.11 -19.22
CA GLU A 58 17.71 -23.46 -19.21
C GLU A 58 18.84 -23.65 -20.24
N LYS A 59 18.59 -23.33 -21.52
CA LYS A 59 19.51 -23.65 -22.62
C LYS A 59 20.57 -22.59 -22.87
N GLY A 60 20.22 -21.32 -22.67
CA GLY A 60 21.08 -20.15 -22.90
C GLY A 60 21.86 -19.69 -21.66
N HIS A 61 21.38 -19.97 -20.46
CA HIS A 61 22.01 -19.58 -19.19
C HIS A 61 22.29 -20.82 -18.32
N ARG A 62 22.96 -21.83 -18.91
CA ARG A 62 23.25 -23.15 -18.29
C ARG A 62 23.92 -23.11 -16.92
N GLY A 63 24.63 -22.03 -16.58
CA GLY A 63 25.22 -21.81 -15.25
C GLY A 63 24.22 -21.42 -14.14
N MET A 64 22.94 -21.17 -14.46
CA MET A 64 21.93 -20.83 -13.46
C MET A 64 21.37 -22.06 -12.75
N SER A 65 21.41 -22.02 -11.42
CA SER A 65 20.61 -22.91 -10.57
C SER A 65 19.11 -22.82 -10.92
N GLU A 66 18.38 -23.91 -10.66
CA GLU A 66 16.94 -23.95 -10.88
C GLU A 66 16.20 -22.88 -10.06
N SER A 67 16.58 -22.68 -8.79
CA SER A 67 16.04 -21.64 -7.92
C SER A 67 16.19 -20.23 -8.51
N SER A 68 17.35 -19.92 -9.10
CA SER A 68 17.57 -18.65 -9.82
C SER A 68 16.71 -18.56 -11.08
N ARG A 69 16.57 -19.64 -11.85
CA ARG A 69 15.70 -19.67 -13.05
C ARG A 69 14.25 -19.40 -12.68
N SER A 70 13.70 -20.09 -11.68
CA SER A 70 12.35 -19.86 -11.17
C SER A 70 12.16 -18.45 -10.60
N ALA A 71 13.18 -17.88 -9.95
CA ALA A 71 13.14 -16.50 -9.45
C ALA A 71 13.09 -15.47 -10.59
N THR A 72 13.88 -15.65 -11.66
CA THR A 72 13.83 -14.80 -12.86
C THR A 72 12.47 -14.89 -13.56
N VAL A 73 11.93 -16.10 -13.74
CA VAL A 73 10.60 -16.33 -14.36
C VAL A 73 9.51 -15.64 -13.53
N ARG A 74 9.48 -15.86 -12.21
CA ARG A 74 8.55 -15.16 -11.29
C ARG A 74 8.69 -13.64 -11.33
N SER A 75 9.88 -13.10 -11.59
CA SER A 75 10.05 -11.67 -11.84
C SER A 75 9.41 -11.22 -13.15
N LEU A 76 9.58 -11.97 -14.24
CA LEU A 76 8.93 -11.69 -15.53
C LEU A 76 7.39 -11.76 -15.41
N GLU A 77 6.84 -12.73 -14.67
CA GLU A 77 5.40 -12.80 -14.38
C GLU A 77 4.88 -11.55 -13.67
N ARG A 78 5.61 -11.07 -12.66
CA ARG A 78 5.27 -9.83 -11.94
C ARG A 78 5.34 -8.62 -12.87
N SER A 79 6.40 -8.46 -13.65
CA SER A 79 6.56 -7.33 -14.58
C SER A 79 5.48 -7.31 -15.67
N VAL A 80 5.16 -8.47 -16.28
CA VAL A 80 4.08 -8.59 -17.28
C VAL A 80 2.72 -8.31 -16.66
N THR A 81 2.47 -8.77 -15.44
CA THR A 81 1.22 -8.51 -14.73
C THR A 81 1.09 -7.03 -14.35
N ALA A 82 2.17 -6.41 -13.86
CA ALA A 82 2.21 -4.99 -13.53
C ALA A 82 1.98 -4.11 -14.78
N GLY A 83 2.59 -4.44 -15.92
CA GLY A 83 2.33 -3.74 -17.18
C GLY A 83 0.87 -3.81 -17.63
N LYS A 84 0.25 -5.00 -17.55
CA LYS A 84 -1.19 -5.18 -17.87
C LYS A 84 -2.10 -4.44 -16.88
N LEU A 85 -1.77 -4.43 -15.58
CA LEU A 85 -2.50 -3.69 -14.56
C LEU A 85 -2.36 -2.16 -14.75
N LYS A 86 -1.19 -1.68 -15.22
CA LYS A 86 -1.00 -0.28 -15.59
C LYS A 86 -1.90 0.08 -16.77
N ILE A 87 -1.85 -0.68 -17.87
CA ILE A 87 -2.71 -0.44 -19.06
C ILE A 87 -4.19 -0.42 -18.68
N LEU A 88 -4.67 -1.31 -17.79
CA LEU A 88 -6.05 -1.27 -17.30
C LEU A 88 -6.37 0.01 -16.51
N ARG A 89 -5.45 0.49 -15.65
CA ARG A 89 -5.63 1.76 -14.93
C ARG A 89 -5.60 2.97 -15.86
N ASP A 90 -4.70 2.96 -16.84
CA ASP A 90 -4.58 4.00 -17.87
C ASP A 90 -5.83 4.01 -18.81
N SER A 91 -6.57 2.89 -18.90
CA SER A 91 -7.78 2.74 -19.74
C SER A 91 -9.12 2.94 -19.00
N GLU A 92 -9.15 2.71 -17.68
CA GLU A 92 -10.35 2.82 -16.84
C GLU A 92 -10.07 3.80 -15.67
N PRO A 93 -10.10 5.13 -15.90
CA PRO A 93 -9.84 6.15 -14.87
C PRO A 93 -10.95 6.26 -13.80
N ALA A 94 -11.99 5.44 -13.90
CA ALA A 94 -13.13 5.43 -13.00
C ALA A 94 -12.84 4.64 -11.70
N ILE A 95 -12.28 5.33 -10.70
CA ILE A 95 -12.54 5.28 -9.25
C ILE A 95 -11.27 5.78 -8.51
N PRO A 96 -11.32 6.94 -7.84
CA PRO A 96 -10.27 7.35 -6.90
C PRO A 96 -10.12 6.31 -5.78
N LEU A 97 -8.88 5.89 -5.52
CA LEU A 97 -8.58 4.76 -4.62
C LEU A 97 -8.22 5.22 -3.19
N VAL A 98 -8.85 6.31 -2.75
CA VAL A 98 -8.73 6.89 -1.40
C VAL A 98 -10.06 7.57 -1.04
N PRO A 99 -10.63 7.34 0.15
CA PRO A 99 -11.53 8.30 0.75
C PRO A 99 -10.76 9.61 0.99
N ASP A 100 -11.34 10.76 0.65
CA ASP A 100 -10.68 12.03 0.90
C ASP A 100 -10.78 12.41 2.39
N PHE A 101 -9.76 12.02 3.16
CA PHE A 101 -9.61 12.41 4.56
C PHE A 101 -9.27 13.91 4.74
N SER A 102 -9.18 14.70 3.66
CA SER A 102 -9.05 16.16 3.72
C SER A 102 -10.35 16.87 4.09
N GLN A 103 -11.50 16.16 4.12
CA GLN A 103 -12.73 16.67 4.72
C GLN A 103 -12.61 16.71 6.25
N HIS A 104 -11.93 17.75 6.74
CA HIS A 104 -11.98 18.18 8.13
C HIS A 104 -13.34 18.84 8.40
N GLU A 105 -14.41 18.03 8.43
CA GLU A 105 -15.68 18.48 9.01
C GLU A 105 -15.42 18.96 10.44
N ALA A 106 -15.77 20.22 10.70
CA ALA A 106 -15.74 20.73 12.06
C ALA A 106 -16.65 19.85 12.94
N PRO A 107 -16.20 19.44 14.14
CA PRO A 107 -16.98 18.52 14.95
C PRO A 107 -18.38 19.11 15.22
N PRO A 108 -19.45 18.30 15.17
CA PRO A 108 -20.79 18.78 15.44
C PRO A 108 -20.84 19.46 16.82
N ASN A 109 -21.62 20.54 16.93
CA ASN A 109 -21.70 21.35 18.14
C ASN A 109 -22.41 20.60 19.28
N VAL A 110 -21.69 19.67 19.90
CA VAL A 110 -22.10 18.96 21.11
C VAL A 110 -22.06 19.95 22.26
N GLN A 111 -23.21 20.55 22.55
CA GLN A 111 -23.39 21.37 23.74
C GLN A 111 -23.23 20.48 24.98
N LEU A 112 -22.08 20.58 25.66
CA LEU A 112 -21.89 19.94 26.96
C LEU A 112 -22.96 20.45 27.94
N PRO A 113 -23.50 19.60 28.83
CA PRO A 113 -24.45 20.02 29.85
C PRO A 113 -23.89 21.19 30.68
N ARG A 114 -24.56 22.33 30.62
CA ARG A 114 -24.19 23.57 31.32
C ARG A 114 -24.40 23.42 32.82
N VAL A 115 -23.37 22.97 33.53
CA VAL A 115 -23.35 23.00 35.01
C VAL A 115 -23.52 24.45 35.48
N MET A 116 -24.42 24.67 36.43
CA MET A 116 -24.85 26.02 36.80
C MET A 116 -23.96 26.65 37.88
N ALA A 117 -23.34 27.77 37.47
CA ALA A 117 -22.91 28.95 38.24
C ALA A 117 -22.73 28.89 39.77
N VAL A 118 -21.57 29.41 40.22
CA VAL A 118 -21.45 30.25 41.42
C VAL A 118 -20.83 31.61 40.97
N PRO A 119 -21.33 32.78 41.43
CA PRO A 119 -20.93 34.11 40.92
C PRO A 119 -19.66 34.70 41.61
N PRO A 120 -19.15 35.88 41.19
CA PRO A 120 -17.73 36.22 41.36
C PRO A 120 -17.37 37.03 42.62
N GLN A 121 -16.06 37.14 42.86
CA GLN A 121 -15.41 38.11 43.73
C GLN A 121 -14.43 38.94 42.87
N GLU A 122 -14.32 40.24 43.14
CA GLU A 122 -13.67 41.24 42.29
C GLU A 122 -12.63 42.06 43.08
N ALA A 123 -11.64 42.62 42.37
CA ALA A 123 -10.53 43.46 42.88
C ALA A 123 -9.50 42.74 43.79
N ALA A 124 -8.23 43.14 43.87
CA ALA A 124 -7.57 44.34 43.33
C ALA A 124 -6.13 44.05 42.84
N SER A 125 -5.49 45.04 42.20
CA SER A 125 -4.12 44.94 41.64
C SER A 125 -3.06 45.63 42.58
N PRO A 126 -1.77 45.80 42.20
CA PRO A 126 -0.61 45.39 43.00
C PRO A 126 -0.01 46.51 43.89
N PRO A 127 1.13 46.29 44.57
CA PRO A 127 2.40 46.75 43.95
C PRO A 127 3.72 45.99 44.30
N THR A 128 4.74 46.21 43.45
CA THR A 128 6.21 46.32 43.71
C THR A 128 7.03 45.32 44.56
N ALA A 129 8.04 44.75 43.87
CA ALA A 129 9.49 44.77 44.18
C ALA A 129 10.11 43.92 45.33
N ALA A 130 11.46 43.87 45.33
CA ALA A 130 12.39 43.19 46.25
C ALA A 130 12.42 41.63 46.12
N GLU A 131 13.56 40.99 45.80
CA GLU A 131 14.61 40.44 46.71
C GLU A 131 14.20 39.09 47.37
N GLU A 132 15.05 38.08 47.58
CA GLU A 132 16.52 37.96 47.37
C GLU A 132 16.94 36.49 47.06
N LEU A 133 18.22 36.14 47.28
CA LEU A 133 18.76 34.77 47.36
C LEU A 133 18.11 33.98 48.53
N THR A 134 18.30 32.67 48.79
CA THR A 134 19.41 31.70 48.63
C THR A 134 18.78 30.27 48.71
N LEU A 135 19.41 29.08 48.66
CA LEU A 135 20.79 28.55 48.61
C LEU A 135 20.77 27.12 47.99
N MET A 136 21.92 26.57 47.59
CA MET A 136 22.09 25.17 47.18
C MET A 136 22.35 24.23 48.37
N GLN A 137 21.62 23.11 48.45
CA GLN A 137 21.97 21.80 49.05
C GLN A 137 20.75 20.87 48.85
N ILE A 138 20.87 19.55 48.72
CA ILE A 138 21.96 18.61 49.10
C ILE A 138 22.59 17.98 47.86
#